data_AF-A0A564Z8T1-F1
#
_entry.id   AF-A0A564Z8T1-F1
#
_cell.length_a   1.000
_cell.length_b   1.000
_cell.length_c   1.000
_cell.angle_alpha   90.00
_cell.angle_beta   90.00
_cell.angle_gamma   90.00
#
_symmetry.space_group_name_H-M   'P 1'
#
loop_
_entity.id
_entity.type
_entity.pdbx_description
1 polymer ?
#
loop_
_entity_poly.entity_id
_entity_poly.type
_entity_poly.pdbx_seq_one_letter_code
_entity_poly.pdbx_strand_id
1 'polypeptide(L)' 'MYTPNKEHIRHTLLFEFHNGNTASSSAKTLKHTYGNDVVNKRTGRRWFSPSRFKKDDFSLKDELRAGCSKKT' A
#
# COMPACT_ATOMS: atom_id res chain seq x y z
N MET A 1 18.53 -10.31 4.65
CA MET A 1 17.12 -10.02 4.99
C MET A 1 16.34 -9.85 3.70
N TYR A 2 15.11 -10.36 3.63
CA TYR A 2 14.27 -10.22 2.45
C TYR A 2 13.72 -8.80 2.38
N THR A 3 13.93 -8.14 1.23
CA THR A 3 13.39 -6.79 0.97
C THR A 3 12.12 -6.94 0.14
N PRO A 4 10.93 -6.77 0.71
CA PRO A 4 9.68 -6.89 -0.03
C PRO A 4 9.56 -5.80 -1.09
N ASN A 5 9.14 -6.18 -2.29
CA ASN A 5 8.86 -5.21 -3.35
C ASN A 5 7.53 -4.45 -3.06
N LYS A 6 7.28 -3.35 -3.78
CA LYS A 6 6.11 -2.49 -3.55
C LYS A 6 4.78 -3.22 -3.75
N GLU A 7 4.70 -4.18 -4.68
CA GLU A 7 3.48 -4.95 -4.95
C GLU A 7 3.17 -5.93 -3.82
N HIS A 8 4.19 -6.63 -3.32
CA HIS A 8 4.10 -7.52 -2.18
C HIS A 8 3.54 -6.80 -0.96
N ILE A 9 4.05 -5.61 -0.68
CA ILE A 9 3.56 -4.75 0.39
C ILE A 9 2.09 -4.35 0.21
N ARG A 10 1.67 -4.02 -1.01
CA ARG A 10 0.28 -3.67 -1.31
C ARG A 10 -0.64 -4.87 -1.12
N HIS A 11 -0.21 -6.07 -1.51
CA HIS A 11 -0.93 -7.32 -1.26
C HIS A 11 -1.09 -7.58 0.24
N THR A 12 -0.03 -7.43 1.03
CA THR A 12 -0.13 -7.60 2.48
C THR A 12 -1.09 -6.59 3.10
N LEU A 13 -1.03 -5.32 2.68
CA LEU A 13 -1.97 -4.29 3.16
C LEU A 13 -3.43 -4.60 2.78
N LEU A 14 -3.66 -5.15 1.59
CA LEU A 14 -5.00 -5.56 1.14
C LEU A 14 -5.52 -6.75 1.95
N PHE A 15 -4.69 -7.76 2.19
CA PHE A 15 -5.04 -8.90 3.04
C PHE A 15 -5.43 -8.45 4.45
N GLU A 16 -4.63 -7.57 5.05
CA GLU A 16 -4.92 -6.99 6.36
C GLU A 16 -6.23 -6.17 6.37
N PHE A 17 -6.50 -5.42 5.30
CA PHE A 17 -7.75 -4.67 5.14
C PHE A 17 -8.97 -5.60 5.10
N HIS A 18 -8.92 -6.71 4.35
CA HIS A 18 -9.99 -7.71 4.33
C HIS A 18 -10.18 -8.41 5.68
N ASN A 19 -9.13 -8.53 6.48
CA ASN A 19 -9.21 -9.04 7.85
C ASN A 19 -9.82 -8.03 8.85
N GLY A 20 -10.23 -6.84 8.38
CA GLY A 20 -10.79 -5.79 9.23
C GLY A 20 -9.75 -5.02 10.05
N ASN A 21 -8.47 -5.21 9.78
CA ASN A 21 -7.41 -4.48 10.48
C ASN A 21 -7.38 -3.02 10.04
N THR A 22 -6.88 -2.15 10.93
CA THR A 22 -6.68 -0.74 10.61
C THR A 22 -5.31 -0.52 9.98
N ALA A 23 -5.16 0.57 9.20
CA ALA A 23 -3.88 0.98 8.62
C ALA A 23 -2.73 1.03 9.65
N SER A 24 -3.05 1.40 10.88
CA SER A 24 -2.07 1.47 11.97
C SER A 24 -1.62 0.10 12.46
N SER A 25 -2.52 -0.88 12.50
CA SER A 25 -2.21 -2.26 12.87
C SER A 25 -1.38 -2.91 11.76
N SER A 26 -1.82 -2.79 10.51
CA SER A 26 -1.12 -3.36 9.35
C SER A 26 0.29 -2.79 9.18
N ALA A 27 0.48 -1.49 9.45
CA ALA A 27 1.81 -0.87 9.45
C ALA A 27 2.73 -1.43 10.54
N LYS A 28 2.20 -1.77 11.73
CA LYS A 28 2.95 -2.45 12.79
C LYS A 28 3.33 -3.87 12.38
N THR A 29 2.39 -4.61 11.79
CA THR A 29 2.65 -5.97 11.27
C THR A 29 3.76 -5.94 10.22
N LEU A 30 3.68 -5.05 9.23
CA LEU A 30 4.72 -4.91 8.21
C LEU A 30 6.09 -4.56 8.79
N LYS A 31 6.13 -3.65 9.77
CA LYS A 31 7.36 -3.28 10.46
C LYS A 31 7.95 -4.47 11.23
N HIS A 32 7.11 -5.29 11.85
CA HIS A 32 7.54 -6.48 12.57
C HIS A 32 8.08 -7.56 11.61
N THR A 33 7.38 -7.81 10.49
CA THR A 33 7.73 -8.88 9.54
C THR A 33 8.94 -8.53 8.68
N TYR A 34 9.05 -7.28 8.22
CA TYR A 34 10.02 -6.88 7.18
C TYR A 34 11.02 -5.82 7.65
N GLY A 35 10.86 -5.25 8.84
CA GLY A 35 11.73 -4.20 9.38
C GLY A 35 11.18 -2.78 9.21
N ASN A 36 11.92 -1.81 9.74
CA ASN A 36 11.40 -0.47 10.01
C ASN A 36 11.12 0.40 8.77
N ASP A 37 11.73 0.09 7.61
CA ASP A 37 11.75 0.95 6.41
C ASP A 37 10.79 0.51 5.29
N VAL A 38 9.88 -0.40 5.60
CA VAL A 38 9.10 -1.12 4.59
C VAL A 38 7.93 -0.30 4.05
N VAL A 39 7.25 0.45 4.92
CA VAL A 39 6.15 1.36 4.54
C VAL A 39 6.19 2.63 5.36
N ASN A 40 6.24 3.78 4.68
CA ASN A 40 5.97 5.05 5.33
C ASN A 40 4.52 5.08 5.85
N LYS A 41 4.32 5.48 7.10
CA LYS A 41 3.00 5.60 7.76
C LYS A 41 1.97 6.36 6.90
N ARG A 42 2.40 7.36 6.14
CA ARG A 42 1.55 8.12 5.20
C ARG A 42 1.07 7.25 4.03
N THR A 43 1.93 6.40 3.50
CA THR A 43 1.62 5.46 2.42
C THR A 43 0.61 4.42 2.89
N GLY A 44 0.80 3.82 4.07
CA GLY A 44 -0.16 2.88 4.64
C GLY A 44 -1.56 3.48 4.79
N ARG A 45 -1.67 4.69 5.35
CA ARG A 45 -2.95 5.41 5.48
C ARG A 45 -3.62 5.68 4.13
N ARG A 46 -2.84 6.02 3.10
CA ARG A 46 -3.36 6.29 1.75
C ARG A 46 -4.00 5.04 1.12
N TRP A 47 -3.43 3.86 1.35
CA TRP A 47 -4.01 2.60 0.85
C TRP A 47 -5.34 2.25 1.52
N PHE A 48 -5.45 2.53 2.82
CA PHE A 48 -6.70 2.35 3.58
C PHE A 48 -7.74 3.46 3.34
N SER A 49 -7.47 4.41 2.45
CA SER A 49 -8.39 5.51 2.16
C SER A 49 -9.52 5.07 1.20
N PRO A 50 -10.67 5.78 1.20
CA PRO A 50 -11.80 5.55 0.29
C PRO A 50 -11.43 5.48 -1.20
N SER A 51 -10.40 6.21 -1.61
CA SER A 51 -9.92 6.28 -2.99
C SER A 51 -9.07 5.07 -3.45
N ARG A 52 -8.82 4.10 -2.57
CA ARG A 52 -8.03 2.90 -2.85
C ARG A 52 -8.88 1.67 -2.47
N PHE A 53 -8.56 0.99 -1.36
CA PHE A 53 -9.22 -0.28 -1.00
C PHE A 53 -10.73 -0.19 -0.77
N LYS A 54 -11.26 0.99 -0.45
CA LYS A 54 -12.69 1.17 -0.16
C LYS A 54 -13.53 1.61 -1.37
N LYS A 55 -12.93 1.74 -2.57
CA LYS A 55 -13.66 1.94 -3.84
C LYS A 55 -13.91 0.65 -4.62
N ASP A 56 -13.65 -0.52 -4.03
CA ASP A 56 -13.56 -1.81 -4.76
C ASP A 56 -12.48 -1.81 -5.87
N ASP A 57 -11.63 -0.77 -5.91
CA ASP A 57 -10.49 -0.66 -6.81
C ASP A 57 -9.29 -1.34 -6.17
N PHE A 58 -9.15 -2.64 -6.46
CA PHE A 58 -8.03 -3.47 -6.00
C PHE A 58 -6.82 -3.39 -6.94
N SER A 59 -6.76 -2.37 -7.80
CA SER A 59 -5.60 -2.10 -8.64
C SER A 59 -4.38 -1.81 -7.76
N LEU A 60 -3.55 -2.83 -7.57
CA LEU A 60 -2.30 -2.74 -6.81
C LEU A 60 -1.17 -2.11 -7.63
N LYS A 61 -1.42 -1.70 -8.87
CA LYS A 61 -0.43 -1.03 -9.74
C LYS A 61 -0.38 0.46 -9.41
N ASP A 62 0.78 1.07 -9.69
CA ASP A 62 0.83 2.54 -9.69
C ASP A 62 -0.11 3.04 -10.79
N GLU A 63 -0.96 3.99 -10.44
CA GLU A 63 -1.80 4.67 -11.42
C GLU A 63 -0.87 5.47 -12.33
N LEU A 64 -1.15 5.47 -13.64
CA LEU A 64 -0.45 6.36 -14.57
C LEU A 64 -0.64 7.79 -14.05
N ARG A 65 0.44 8.41 -13.56
CA ARG A 65 0.39 9.82 -13.19
C ARG A 65 0.07 10.59 -14.47
N ALA A 66 -1.17 11.06 -14.59
CA ALA A 66 -1.56 11.99 -15.64
C ALA A 66 -0.74 13.27 -15.44
N GLY A 67 0.39 13.35 -16.15
CA GLY A 67 1.38 14.40 -15.87
C GLY A 67 2.65 14.34 -16.71
N CYS A 68 2.65 13.62 -17.84
CA CYS A 68 3.69 13.81 -18.84
C CYS A 68 3.07 13.68 -20.23
N SER A 69 2.38 14.73 -20.66
CA SER A 69 2.21 14.97 -22.09
C SER A 69 3.60 15.24 -22.62
N LYS A 70 4.23 14.25 -23.25
CA LYS A 70 5.40 14.49 -24.08
C LYS A 70 4.92 15.34 -25.25
N LYS A 71 5.16 16.65 -25.16
CA LYS A 71 5.16 17.49 -26.35
C LYS A 71 6.46 17.22 -27.09
N THR A 72 6.40 16.40 -28.14
CA THR A 72 7.31 16.41 -29.31
C THR A 72 6.84 15.32 -30.26
#